data_AF-A0A7X5SWY1-F1
#
_entry.id   AF-A0A7X5SWY1-F1
#
_cell.length_a   1.000
_cell.length_b   1.000
_cell.length_c   1.000
_cell.angle_alpha   90.00
_cell.angle_beta   90.00
_cell.angle_gamma   90.00
#
_symmetry.space_group_name_H-M   'P 1'
#
loop_
_entity.id
_entity.type
_entity.pdbx_description
1 polymer ?
#
loop_
_entity_poly.entity_id
_entity_poly.type
_entity_poly.pdbx_seq_one_letter_code
_entity_poly.pdbx_strand_id
1 'polypeptide(L)'
;MNWRIKKNNIYLREKAVAYATTYALTPNPQYRYLPIVNNNGGDCTNFISQCLLAGGTPMKFNGEYPWWYNHRNTLNVMDDTWSICWAVAHSLYYYLKVNQEKGSFGAKGLEVYNKDELNIGDLIFFEDNNNRIFHSTIITSFQGKEPLISQHSFNDLNIPIKTSWKYSKPHFLKISI
;
A
#
# COMPACT_ATOMS: atom_id res chain seq x y z
N MET A 1 -16.98 15.56 -32.84
CA MET A 1 -15.60 15.74 -32.33
C MET A 1 -15.62 15.49 -30.82
N ASN A 2 -15.46 14.25 -30.37
CA ASN A 2 -15.60 13.89 -28.96
C ASN A 2 -14.27 14.02 -28.24
N TRP A 3 -14.07 15.14 -27.54
CA TRP A 3 -12.97 15.32 -26.61
C TRP A 3 -13.18 14.43 -25.38
N ARG A 4 -12.69 13.19 -25.45
CA ARG A 4 -12.39 12.41 -24.23
C ARG A 4 -11.28 13.16 -23.50
N ILE A 5 -11.65 13.89 -22.45
CA ILE A 5 -10.71 14.37 -21.46
C ILE A 5 -9.92 13.14 -20.99
N LYS A 6 -8.64 13.04 -21.38
CA LYS A 6 -7.72 12.12 -20.73
C LYS A 6 -7.69 12.58 -19.27
N LYS A 7 -8.41 11.88 -18.39
CA LYS A 7 -8.23 12.02 -16.95
C LYS A 7 -6.75 11.74 -16.71
N ASN A 8 -5.97 12.77 -16.36
CA ASN A 8 -4.61 12.53 -15.89
C ASN A 8 -4.77 11.69 -14.63
N ASN A 9 -4.46 10.40 -14.71
CA ASN A 9 -4.47 9.51 -13.56
C ASN A 9 -3.29 9.89 -12.67
N ILE A 10 -3.52 10.88 -11.83
CA ILE A 10 -2.55 11.37 -10.86
C ILE A 10 -2.81 10.63 -9.55
N TYR A 11 -1.75 10.10 -8.94
CA TYR A 11 -1.81 9.59 -7.58
C TYR A 11 -2.00 10.75 -6.61
N LEU A 12 -3.14 10.78 -5.93
CA LEU A 12 -3.50 11.82 -4.95
C LEU A 12 -2.91 11.45 -3.59
N ARG A 13 -1.62 11.76 -3.43
CA ARG A 13 -0.80 11.43 -2.25
C ARG A 13 -1.45 11.88 -0.95
N GLU A 14 -1.96 13.11 -0.93
CA GLU A 14 -2.59 13.70 0.25
C GLU A 14 -3.84 12.92 0.67
N LYS A 15 -4.59 12.35 -0.29
CA LYS A 15 -5.75 11.52 0.03
C LYS A 15 -5.36 10.15 0.58
N ALA A 16 -4.32 9.53 0.03
CA ALA A 16 -3.78 8.29 0.56
C ALA A 16 -3.29 8.48 2.00
N VAL A 17 -2.59 9.59 2.25
CA VAL A 17 -2.08 9.97 3.58
C VAL A 17 -3.23 10.31 4.53
N ALA A 18 -4.23 11.08 4.11
CA ALA A 18 -5.38 11.40 4.94
C ALA A 18 -6.16 10.13 5.34
N TYR A 19 -6.30 9.17 4.42
CA TYR A 19 -6.88 7.86 4.73
C TYR A 19 -6.02 7.12 5.76
N ALA A 20 -4.71 7.05 5.53
CA ALA A 20 -3.78 6.39 6.43
C ALA A 20 -3.83 7.01 7.84
N THR A 21 -3.76 8.34 7.96
CA THR A 21 -3.84 9.03 9.25
C THR A 21 -5.18 8.81 9.97
N THR A 22 -6.28 8.68 9.23
CA THR A 22 -7.60 8.42 9.81
C THR A 22 -7.69 7.01 10.39
N TYR A 23 -7.15 6.01 9.69
CA TYR A 23 -7.39 4.61 10.01
C TYR A 23 -6.20 3.89 10.65
N ALA A 24 -4.99 4.45 10.64
CA ALA A 24 -3.77 3.81 11.14
C ALA A 24 -3.89 3.20 12.55
N LEU A 25 -4.67 3.84 13.43
CA LEU A 25 -4.88 3.38 14.81
C LEU A 25 -6.13 2.50 14.97
N THR A 26 -7.04 2.50 14.00
CA THR A 26 -8.32 1.79 14.07
C THR A 26 -8.76 1.35 12.66
N PRO A 27 -8.87 0.03 12.40
CA PRO A 27 -9.24 -0.49 11.08
C PRO A 27 -10.54 0.13 10.55
N ASN A 28 -10.57 0.44 9.25
CA ASN A 28 -11.78 0.94 8.61
C ASN A 28 -12.85 -0.17 8.56
N PRO A 29 -14.02 0.00 9.20
CA PRO A 29 -15.08 -1.02 9.21
C PRO A 29 -15.68 -1.30 7.84
N GLN A 30 -15.41 -0.48 6.82
CA GLN A 30 -15.83 -0.74 5.44
C GLN A 30 -15.05 -1.87 4.77
N TYR A 31 -13.92 -2.29 5.33
CA TYR A 31 -13.10 -3.37 4.81
C TYR A 31 -12.96 -4.47 5.86
N ARG A 32 -12.86 -5.71 5.38
CA ARG A 32 -12.48 -6.83 6.23
C ARG A 32 -11.09 -6.60 6.83
N TYR A 33 -11.02 -6.63 8.16
CA TYR A 33 -9.76 -6.64 8.88
C TYR A 33 -9.09 -8.03 8.79
N LEU A 34 -7.79 -8.06 8.52
CA LEU A 34 -7.02 -9.30 8.41
C LEU A 34 -6.08 -9.46 9.62
N PRO A 35 -6.51 -10.12 10.71
CA PRO A 35 -5.68 -10.27 11.90
C PRO A 35 -4.45 -11.14 11.61
N ILE A 36 -3.39 -10.93 12.39
CA ILE A 36 -2.25 -11.86 12.44
C ILE A 36 -2.74 -13.18 13.06
N VAL A 37 -2.47 -14.29 12.38
CA VAL A 37 -2.81 -15.64 12.86
C VAL A 37 -1.55 -16.49 12.85
N ASN A 38 -1.17 -17.06 14.01
CA ASN A 38 0.02 -17.90 14.17
C ASN A 38 1.32 -17.26 13.65
N ASN A 39 1.53 -15.96 13.96
CA ASN A 39 2.64 -15.16 13.44
C ASN A 39 2.72 -15.10 11.90
N ASN A 40 1.60 -15.35 11.22
CA ASN A 40 1.50 -15.29 9.78
C ASN A 40 0.36 -14.35 9.36
N GLY A 41 0.53 -13.71 8.20
CA GLY A 41 -0.39 -12.69 7.71
C GLY A 41 -0.32 -11.37 8.50
N GLY A 42 -1.42 -10.63 8.47
CA GLY A 42 -1.57 -9.32 9.09
C GLY A 42 -2.17 -8.29 8.13
N ASP A 43 -2.72 -7.23 8.70
CA ASP A 43 -3.53 -6.26 7.97
C ASP A 43 -2.69 -5.21 7.22
N CYS A 44 -1.36 -5.27 7.33
CA CYS A 44 -0.45 -4.29 6.74
C CYS A 44 -0.75 -4.00 5.26
N THR A 45 -0.78 -5.03 4.41
CA THR A 45 -0.95 -4.83 2.97
C THR A 45 -2.39 -4.51 2.59
N ASN A 46 -3.36 -5.06 3.32
CA ASN A 46 -4.76 -4.69 3.17
C ASN A 46 -4.95 -3.18 3.42
N PHE A 47 -4.40 -2.67 4.52
CA PHE A 47 -4.38 -1.25 4.85
C PHE A 47 -3.67 -0.40 3.79
N ILE A 48 -2.48 -0.82 3.33
CA ILE A 48 -1.77 -0.10 2.27
C ILE A 48 -2.58 -0.07 0.98
N SER A 49 -3.24 -1.16 0.61
CA SER A 49 -4.10 -1.20 -0.56
C SER A 49 -5.30 -0.26 -0.44
N GLN A 50 -5.90 -0.16 0.74
CA GLN A 50 -6.95 0.82 1.01
C GLN A 50 -6.42 2.27 0.87
N CYS A 51 -5.21 2.55 1.37
CA CYS A 51 -4.56 3.86 1.20
C CYS A 51 -4.34 4.20 -0.28
N LEU A 52 -3.81 3.24 -1.07
CA LEU A 52 -3.61 3.40 -2.51
C LEU A 52 -4.93 3.66 -3.26
N LEU A 53 -6.00 2.93 -2.88
CA LEU A 53 -7.33 3.11 -3.44
C LEU A 53 -7.89 4.50 -3.12
N ALA A 54 -7.77 4.95 -1.86
CA ALA A 54 -8.15 6.30 -1.43
C ALA A 54 -7.33 7.40 -2.15
N GLY A 55 -6.07 7.10 -2.49
CA GLY A 55 -5.22 7.91 -3.34
C GLY A 55 -5.61 7.96 -4.82
N GLY A 56 -6.71 7.29 -5.21
CA GLY A 56 -7.25 7.33 -6.58
C GLY A 56 -6.71 6.24 -7.51
N THR A 57 -6.00 5.24 -6.98
CA THR A 57 -5.54 4.10 -7.77
C THR A 57 -6.73 3.29 -8.28
N PRO A 58 -6.86 3.06 -9.60
CA PRO A 58 -7.90 2.21 -10.14
C PRO A 58 -7.62 0.74 -9.82
N MET A 59 -8.63 0.02 -9.34
CA MET A 59 -8.54 -1.42 -9.16
C MET A 59 -8.37 -2.14 -10.51
N LYS A 60 -7.56 -3.20 -10.50
CA LYS A 60 -7.25 -4.04 -11.66
C LYS A 60 -7.74 -5.46 -11.39
N PHE A 61 -8.91 -5.79 -11.94
CA PHE A 61 -9.55 -7.10 -11.74
C PHE A 61 -8.91 -8.22 -12.57
N ASN A 62 -8.28 -7.88 -13.70
CA ASN A 62 -7.80 -8.83 -14.70
C ASN A 62 -6.28 -8.70 -14.96
N GLY A 63 -5.67 -9.75 -15.48
CA GLY A 63 -4.26 -9.80 -15.89
C GLY A 63 -3.39 -10.63 -14.95
N GLU A 64 -2.09 -10.65 -15.24
CA GLU A 64 -1.09 -11.48 -14.55
C GLU A 64 -1.02 -11.20 -13.03
N TYR A 65 -1.11 -9.93 -12.64
CA TYR A 65 -1.10 -9.47 -11.26
C TYR A 65 -2.35 -8.63 -10.98
N PRO A 66 -3.48 -9.26 -10.62
CA PRO A 66 -4.70 -8.54 -10.29
C PRO A 66 -4.57 -7.88 -8.92
N TRP A 67 -5.04 -6.64 -8.79
CA TRP A 67 -5.07 -5.86 -7.55
C TRP A 67 -6.48 -5.29 -7.36
N TRP A 68 -7.27 -5.90 -6.49
CA TRP A 68 -8.66 -5.52 -6.29
C TRP A 68 -9.21 -6.00 -4.94
N TYR A 69 -10.27 -5.32 -4.51
CA TYR A 69 -11.14 -5.67 -3.39
C TYR A 69 -12.60 -5.62 -3.84
N ASN A 70 -13.44 -6.52 -3.33
CA ASN A 70 -14.85 -6.62 -3.70
C ASN A 70 -15.74 -6.80 -2.47
N HIS A 71 -16.54 -5.77 -2.19
CA HIS A 71 -17.48 -5.69 -1.06
C HIS A 71 -18.77 -6.52 -1.22
N ARG A 72 -18.87 -7.34 -2.28
CA ARG A 72 -20.09 -8.09 -2.69
C ARG A 72 -21.38 -7.26 -2.79
N ASN A 73 -21.27 -5.92 -2.77
CA ASN A 73 -22.37 -4.97 -2.65
C ASN A 73 -23.26 -5.17 -1.41
N THR A 74 -22.67 -5.60 -0.28
CA THR A 74 -23.38 -5.69 1.01
C THR A 74 -22.66 -4.88 2.09
N LEU A 75 -23.32 -4.63 3.21
CA LEU A 75 -22.68 -4.06 4.41
C LEU A 75 -21.87 -5.11 5.19
N ASN A 76 -21.99 -6.40 4.84
CA ASN A 76 -21.32 -7.49 5.52
C ASN A 76 -19.93 -7.75 4.89
N VAL A 77 -18.89 -7.26 5.55
CA VAL A 77 -17.49 -7.43 5.10
C VAL A 77 -16.97 -8.87 5.23
N MET A 78 -17.73 -9.77 5.86
CA MET A 78 -17.32 -11.17 6.04
C MET A 78 -17.39 -11.98 4.75
N ASP A 79 -18.11 -11.49 3.75
CA ASP A 79 -18.31 -12.16 2.46
C ASP A 79 -17.41 -11.56 1.36
N ASP A 80 -16.66 -10.52 1.73
CA ASP A 80 -15.77 -9.79 0.85
C ASP A 80 -14.65 -10.69 0.33
N THR A 81 -14.26 -10.43 -0.91
CA THR A 81 -13.14 -11.11 -1.56
C THR A 81 -12.12 -10.10 -2.06
N TRP A 82 -10.88 -10.54 -2.23
CA TRP A 82 -9.78 -9.70 -2.69
C TRP A 82 -8.74 -10.53 -3.44
N SER A 83 -7.88 -9.85 -4.19
CA SER A 83 -6.77 -10.51 -4.86
C SER A 83 -5.56 -10.70 -3.94
N ILE A 84 -4.65 -11.61 -4.29
CA ILE A 84 -3.41 -11.82 -3.51
C ILE A 84 -2.59 -10.53 -3.44
N CYS A 85 -2.48 -9.76 -4.54
CA CYS A 85 -1.74 -8.49 -4.54
C CYS A 85 -2.38 -7.41 -3.66
N TRP A 86 -3.67 -7.52 -3.31
CA TRP A 86 -4.32 -6.60 -2.39
C TRP A 86 -3.90 -6.83 -0.93
N ALA A 87 -3.64 -8.08 -0.54
CA ALA A 87 -3.50 -8.45 0.88
C ALA A 87 -2.12 -9.03 1.26
N VAL A 88 -1.24 -9.32 0.30
CA VAL A 88 0.08 -9.93 0.59
C VAL A 88 1.22 -8.99 0.19
N ALA A 89 2.09 -8.66 1.14
CA ALA A 89 3.15 -7.66 0.99
C ALA A 89 4.07 -7.94 -0.21
N HIS A 90 4.51 -9.19 -0.33
CA HIS A 90 5.32 -9.65 -1.46
C HIS A 90 4.60 -9.40 -2.80
N SER A 91 3.36 -9.85 -2.92
CA SER A 91 2.60 -9.73 -4.16
C SER A 91 2.28 -8.28 -4.52
N LEU A 92 1.99 -7.41 -3.54
CA LEU A 92 1.82 -5.98 -3.79
C LEU A 92 3.11 -5.34 -4.32
N TYR A 93 4.24 -5.64 -3.68
CA TYR A 93 5.55 -5.13 -4.11
C TYR A 93 5.86 -5.48 -5.56
N TYR A 94 5.68 -6.76 -5.94
CA TYR A 94 5.88 -7.20 -7.32
C TYR A 94 4.87 -6.57 -8.29
N TYR A 95 3.59 -6.46 -7.92
CA TYR A 95 2.58 -5.76 -8.72
C TYR A 95 3.01 -4.33 -9.07
N LEU A 96 3.48 -3.57 -8.07
CA LEU A 96 3.92 -2.18 -8.25
C LEU A 96 5.14 -2.09 -9.16
N LYS A 97 6.14 -2.95 -8.96
CA LYS A 97 7.36 -2.97 -9.78
C LYS A 97 7.12 -3.40 -11.22
N VAL A 98 6.34 -4.46 -11.42
CA VAL A 98 6.01 -4.94 -12.76
C VAL A 98 5.18 -3.90 -13.52
N ASN A 99 4.23 -3.22 -12.86
CA ASN A 99 3.48 -2.15 -13.50
C ASN A 99 4.39 -0.96 -13.86
N GLN A 100 5.36 -0.61 -13.01
CA GLN A 100 6.35 0.44 -13.28
C GLN A 100 7.19 0.10 -14.51
N GLU A 101 7.75 -1.11 -14.55
CA GLU A 101 8.59 -1.59 -15.66
C GLU A 101 7.83 -1.62 -16.98
N LYS A 102 6.60 -2.16 -16.96
CA LYS A 102 5.75 -2.28 -18.16
C LYS A 102 5.04 -0.98 -18.55
N GLY A 103 5.14 0.08 -17.73
CA GLY A 103 4.33 1.29 -17.91
C GLY A 103 2.81 1.03 -17.88
N SER A 104 2.37 -0.01 -17.16
CA SER A 104 0.98 -0.47 -17.15
C SER A 104 0.06 0.51 -16.43
N PHE A 105 -1.21 0.55 -16.83
CA PHE A 105 -2.24 1.32 -16.10
C PHE A 105 -2.46 0.80 -14.67
N GLY A 106 -2.58 1.70 -13.70
CA GLY A 106 -2.77 1.37 -12.28
C GLY A 106 -1.57 1.76 -11.44
N ALA A 107 -1.56 1.42 -10.14
CA ALA A 107 -0.46 1.83 -9.28
C ALA A 107 0.87 1.20 -9.73
N LYS A 108 1.92 2.02 -9.65
CA LYS A 108 3.30 1.71 -10.01
C LYS A 108 4.20 2.09 -8.85
N GLY A 109 5.33 1.40 -8.73
CA GLY A 109 6.36 1.71 -7.75
C GLY A 109 7.72 1.81 -8.42
N LEU A 110 8.28 3.02 -8.45
CA LEU A 110 9.69 3.23 -8.79
C LEU A 110 10.52 3.01 -7.53
N GLU A 111 11.34 1.97 -7.54
CA GLU A 111 12.27 1.70 -6.44
C GLU A 111 13.42 2.71 -6.45
N VAL A 112 13.65 3.36 -5.32
CA VAL A 112 14.74 4.32 -5.11
C VAL A 112 15.62 3.88 -3.95
N TYR A 113 16.90 4.27 -3.98
CA TYR A 113 17.88 3.85 -2.98
C TYR A 113 18.19 4.95 -1.95
N ASN A 114 17.83 6.20 -2.26
CA ASN A 114 17.97 7.30 -1.32
C ASN A 114 16.61 7.68 -0.74
N LYS A 115 16.49 7.59 0.59
CA LYS A 115 15.27 7.97 1.30
C LYS A 115 14.91 9.45 1.15
N ASP A 116 15.88 10.32 0.86
CA ASP A 116 15.66 11.75 0.62
C ASP A 116 14.83 12.02 -0.65
N GLU A 117 14.67 11.02 -1.53
CA GLU A 117 13.82 11.11 -2.71
C GLU A 117 12.34 10.87 -2.41
N LEU A 118 12.02 10.38 -1.22
CA LEU A 118 10.68 9.96 -0.84
C LEU A 118 9.79 11.15 -0.46
N ASN A 119 8.50 10.97 -0.66
CA ASN A 119 7.46 11.91 -0.29
C ASN A 119 6.37 11.19 0.51
N ILE A 120 5.49 11.95 1.14
CA ILE A 120 4.29 11.38 1.75
C ILE A 120 3.49 10.61 0.69
N GLY A 121 2.85 9.52 1.12
CA GLY A 121 2.13 8.61 0.24
C GLY A 121 3.02 7.63 -0.53
N ASP A 122 4.35 7.75 -0.46
CA ASP A 122 5.25 6.69 -0.92
C ASP A 122 5.26 5.53 0.08
N LEU A 123 5.68 4.36 -0.39
CA LEU A 123 5.63 3.11 0.38
C LEU A 123 7.03 2.65 0.77
N ILE A 124 7.10 1.97 1.91
CA ILE A 124 8.29 1.24 2.34
C ILE A 124 7.90 -0.20 2.57
N PHE A 125 8.60 -1.10 1.89
CA PHE A 125 8.49 -2.54 2.06
C PHE A 125 9.70 -3.07 2.83
N PHE A 126 9.51 -4.12 3.62
CA PHE A 126 10.57 -4.71 4.41
C PHE A 126 10.84 -6.15 3.99
N GLU A 127 12.12 -6.46 3.89
CA GLU A 127 12.67 -7.77 3.54
C GLU A 127 13.25 -8.46 4.78
N ASP A 128 13.00 -9.76 4.93
CA ASP A 128 13.58 -10.60 5.99
C ASP A 128 14.98 -11.14 5.60
N ASN A 129 15.63 -11.88 6.50
CA ASN A 129 16.94 -12.49 6.23
C ASN A 129 16.92 -13.61 5.17
N ASN A 130 15.73 -14.02 4.71
CA ASN A 130 15.54 -15.02 3.67
C ASN A 130 15.19 -14.37 2.31
N ASN A 131 15.42 -13.06 2.15
CA ASN A 131 15.09 -12.27 0.97
C ASN A 131 13.59 -12.22 0.65
N ARG A 132 12.73 -12.28 1.67
CA ARG A 132 11.26 -12.27 1.50
C ARG A 132 10.71 -10.92 1.91
N ILE A 133 10.04 -10.23 0.98
CA ILE A 133 9.20 -9.08 1.32
C ILE A 133 8.03 -9.54 2.17
N PHE A 134 7.97 -9.09 3.42
CA PHE A 134 7.01 -9.58 4.42
C PHE A 134 6.08 -8.50 4.99
N HIS A 135 6.48 -7.23 4.90
CA HIS A 135 5.71 -6.12 5.48
C HIS A 135 5.69 -4.91 4.55
N SER A 136 4.60 -4.15 4.61
CA SER A 136 4.36 -2.97 3.78
C SER A 136 3.80 -1.83 4.65
N THR A 137 4.28 -0.61 4.38
CA THR A 137 3.95 0.59 5.15
C THR A 137 3.85 1.81 4.24
N ILE A 138 3.18 2.87 4.70
CA ILE A 138 3.03 4.14 3.98
C ILE A 138 3.68 5.28 4.76
N ILE A 139 4.41 6.14 4.05
CA ILE A 139 4.98 7.36 4.62
C ILE A 139 3.86 8.38 4.79
N THR A 140 3.65 8.82 6.02
CA THR A 140 2.52 9.67 6.41
C THR A 140 2.96 11.04 6.89
N SER A 141 4.19 11.15 7.40
CA SER A 141 4.82 12.41 7.75
C SER A 141 6.34 12.31 7.69
N PHE A 142 7.03 13.40 8.00
CA PHE A 142 8.49 13.44 8.15
C PHE A 142 8.87 14.17 9.44
N GLN A 143 9.95 13.73 10.07
CA GLN A 143 10.65 14.49 11.11
C GLN A 143 11.96 15.01 10.51
N GLY A 144 11.96 16.27 10.05
CA GLY A 144 13.04 16.76 9.20
C GLY A 144 13.06 15.99 7.86
N LYS A 145 14.17 15.31 7.56
CA LYS A 145 14.29 14.41 6.40
C LYS A 145 13.96 12.95 6.71
N GLU A 146 13.73 12.61 7.97
CA GLU A 146 13.44 11.22 8.35
C GLU A 146 11.97 10.89 8.08
N PRO A 147 11.67 9.92 7.20
CA PRO A 147 10.30 9.49 6.95
C PRO A 147 9.70 8.81 8.18
N LEU A 148 8.44 9.14 8.47
CA LEU A 148 7.61 8.50 9.47
C LEU A 148 6.51 7.70 8.79
N ILE A 149 6.34 6.45 9.23
CA ILE A 149 5.47 5.48 8.61
C ILE A 149 4.21 5.21 9.45
N SER A 150 3.15 4.79 8.78
CA SER A 150 1.94 4.25 9.39
C SER A 150 1.64 2.84 8.86
N GLN A 151 1.09 1.96 9.71
CA GLN A 151 0.91 0.53 9.41
C GLN A 151 -0.11 -0.17 10.34
N HIS A 152 -0.65 -1.32 9.90
CA HIS A 152 -1.76 -2.05 10.58
C HIS A 152 -1.43 -3.45 11.12
N SER A 153 -0.16 -3.85 11.17
CA SER A 153 0.25 -5.01 11.98
C SER A 153 0.22 -4.69 13.48
N PHE A 154 0.56 -3.46 13.88
CA PHE A 154 0.49 -3.00 15.28
C PHE A 154 -0.40 -1.76 15.48
N ASN A 155 -1.08 -1.29 14.43
CA ASN A 155 -1.89 -0.07 14.43
C ASN A 155 -1.07 1.16 14.86
N ASP A 156 -0.08 1.51 14.05
CA ASP A 156 0.87 2.58 14.34
C ASP A 156 0.67 3.78 13.39
N LEU A 157 0.78 4.98 13.95
CA LEU A 157 0.70 6.26 13.23
C LEU A 157 2.00 7.06 13.42
N ASN A 158 2.61 7.49 12.32
CA ASN A 158 3.77 8.37 12.28
C ASN A 158 4.96 7.90 13.14
N ILE A 159 5.27 6.60 13.11
CA ILE A 159 6.41 6.04 13.84
C ILE A 159 7.69 6.08 12.99
N PRO A 160 8.89 6.16 13.60
CA PRO A 160 10.14 5.98 12.86
C PRO A 160 10.23 4.58 12.22
N ILE A 161 10.84 4.47 11.03
CA ILE A 161 11.05 3.17 10.34
C ILE A 161 11.64 2.11 11.27
N LYS A 162 12.66 2.50 12.06
CA LYS A 162 13.40 1.59 12.95
C LYS A 162 12.58 0.98 14.09
N THR A 163 11.39 1.53 14.39
CA THR A 163 10.51 1.01 15.45
C THR A 163 9.46 0.02 14.91
N SER A 164 9.46 -0.24 13.60
CA SER A 164 8.66 -1.30 12.99
C SER A 164 9.25 -2.68 13.30
N TRP A 165 8.86 -3.69 12.51
CA TRP A 165 9.42 -5.05 12.57
C TRP A 165 10.94 -5.06 12.39
N LYS A 166 11.60 -6.06 12.98
CA LYS A 166 13.00 -6.34 12.63
C LYS A 166 13.08 -6.77 11.17
N TYR A 167 13.88 -6.07 10.37
CA TYR A 167 14.09 -6.33 8.96
C TYR A 167 15.58 -6.44 8.62
N SER A 168 15.88 -7.11 7.50
CA SER A 168 17.22 -7.15 6.89
C SER A 168 17.43 -5.89 6.04
N LYS A 169 16.47 -5.59 5.15
CA LYS A 169 16.56 -4.51 4.18
C LYS A 169 15.22 -3.81 3.96
N PRO A 170 15.19 -2.46 3.92
CA PRO A 170 14.03 -1.71 3.46
C PRO A 170 14.10 -1.47 1.93
N HIS A 171 12.93 -1.41 1.30
CA HIS A 171 12.75 -1.06 -0.11
C HIS A 171 11.84 0.15 -0.21
N PHE A 172 12.34 1.23 -0.82
CA PHE A 172 11.62 2.49 -0.92
C PHE A 172 10.98 2.63 -2.29
N LEU A 173 9.66 2.73 -2.35
CA LEU A 173 8.89 2.78 -3.59
C LEU A 173 8.19 4.12 -3.74
N LYS A 174 8.58 4.88 -4.76
CA LYS A 174 7.87 6.09 -5.19
C LYS A 174 6.63 5.70 -5.97
N ILE A 175 5.47 6.14 -5.49
CA ILE A 175 4.18 5.72 -6.06
C ILE A 175 3.69 6.68 -7.15
N SER A 176 3.20 6.09 -8.24
CA SER A 176 2.51 6.78 -9.33
C SER A 176 1.40 5.88 -9.91
N ILE A 177 0.62 6.39 -10.88
CA ILE A 177 -0.44 5.64 -11.60
C ILE A 177 -0.15 5.68 -13.11
#